data_AF-A0A553IJ85-F1
#
_entry.id   AF-A0A553IJ85-F1
#
_cell.length_a   1.000
_cell.length_b   1.000
_cell.length_c   1.000
_cell.angle_alpha   90.00
_cell.angle_beta   90.00
_cell.angle_gamma   90.00
#
_symmetry.space_group_name_H-M   'P 1'
#
loop_
_entity.id
_entity.type
_entity.pdbx_description
1 polymer ?
#
loop_
_entity_poly.entity_id
_entity_poly.type
_entity_poly.pdbx_seq_one_letter_code
_entity_poly.pdbx_strand_id
1 'polypeptide(L)'
;MNYFPYFVIPIQNGLLHIFELLITDTKHPNDYINYFRPYYRAYLNLNMTVDAVYIETLTLNIIELFDHMELGHLIIFTNNFKEDKGYEI
;
A
#
# COMPACT_ATOMS: atom_id res chain seq x y z
N MET A 1 2.50 -11.83 -15.47
CA MET A 1 1.68 -11.68 -14.25
C MET A 1 2.11 -10.40 -13.56
N ASN A 2 1.18 -9.59 -13.05
CA ASN A 2 1.56 -8.44 -12.23
C ASN A 2 1.93 -8.96 -10.83
N TYR A 3 3.22 -8.97 -10.51
CA TYR A 3 3.72 -9.48 -9.24
C TYR A 3 3.60 -8.45 -8.10
N PHE A 4 3.22 -7.23 -8.44
CA PHE A 4 3.09 -6.11 -7.53
C PHE A 4 1.80 -5.35 -7.84
N PRO A 5 0.62 -5.87 -7.45
CA PRO A 5 -0.61 -5.09 -7.50
C PRO A 5 -0.42 -3.76 -6.76
N TYR A 6 -0.80 -2.68 -7.43
CA TYR A 6 -0.83 -1.34 -6.86
C TYR A 6 -2.22 -0.78 -7.06
N PHE A 7 -2.79 -0.26 -5.98
CA PHE A 7 -4.05 0.45 -5.98
C PHE A 7 -4.07 1.51 -4.91
N VAL A 8 -5.03 2.42 -5.01
CA VAL A 8 -5.14 3.58 -4.13
C VAL A 8 -6.52 3.57 -3.51
N ILE A 9 -6.57 3.74 -2.19
CA ILE A 9 -7.82 3.95 -1.45
C ILE A 9 -7.86 5.40 -0.99
N PRO A 10 -8.86 6.19 -1.40
CA PRO A 10 -9.05 7.54 -0.88
C PRO A 10 -9.51 7.48 0.59
N ILE A 11 -8.94 8.37 1.40
CA ILE A 11 -9.35 8.63 2.79
C ILE A 11 -9.62 10.13 2.96
N GLN A 12 -10.25 10.52 4.07
CA GLN A 12 -10.73 11.89 4.32
C GLN A 12 -9.67 12.97 4.07
N ASN A 13 -8.42 12.72 4.50
CA ASN A 13 -7.33 13.69 4.45
C ASN A 13 -6.22 13.34 3.45
N GLY A 14 -6.41 12.31 2.60
CA GLY A 14 -5.41 11.94 1.60
C GLY A 14 -5.63 10.59 0.94
N LEU A 15 -4.54 9.85 0.73
CA LEU A 15 -4.53 8.63 -0.08
C LEU A 15 -3.69 7.55 0.58
N LEU A 16 -4.26 6.35 0.65
CA LEU A 16 -3.55 5.13 0.99
C LEU A 16 -3.05 4.47 -0.30
N HIS A 17 -1.73 4.41 -0.46
CA HIS A 17 -1.05 3.82 -1.61
C HIS A 17 -0.64 2.40 -1.26
N ILE A 18 -1.39 1.41 -1.76
CA ILE A 18 -1.25 0.03 -1.34
C ILE A 18 -0.45 -0.74 -2.39
N PHE A 19 0.62 -1.36 -1.93
CA PHE A 19 1.47 -2.24 -2.70
C PHE A 19 1.37 -3.66 -2.14
N GLU A 20 0.72 -4.54 -2.88
CA GLU A 20 0.64 -5.94 -2.52
C GLU A 20 1.85 -6.70 -3.08
N LEU A 21 2.55 -7.41 -2.20
CA LEU A 21 3.77 -8.16 -2.49
C LEU A 21 3.39 -9.62 -2.66
N LEU A 22 3.06 -10.02 -3.89
CA LEU A 22 2.64 -11.40 -4.21
C LEU A 22 3.82 -12.37 -4.42
N ILE A 23 5.05 -11.93 -4.16
CA ILE A 23 6.27 -12.72 -4.42
C ILE A 23 6.74 -13.38 -3.14
N THR A 24 6.81 -14.71 -3.16
CA THR A 24 7.42 -15.54 -2.11
C THR A 24 8.92 -15.79 -2.32
N ASP A 25 9.45 -15.54 -3.53
CA ASP A 25 10.83 -15.84 -3.91
C ASP A 25 11.65 -14.55 -4.11
N THR A 26 12.35 -14.14 -3.06
CA THR A 26 13.17 -12.90 -2.96
C THR A 26 14.46 -12.92 -3.80
N LYS A 27 14.57 -13.81 -4.80
CA LYS A 27 15.81 -14.04 -5.58
C LYS A 27 16.29 -12.83 -6.37
N HIS A 28 15.43 -11.84 -6.61
CA HIS A 28 15.76 -10.67 -7.43
C HIS A 28 15.36 -9.34 -6.74
N PRO A 29 16.11 -8.89 -5.72
CA PRO A 29 15.84 -7.63 -5.02
C PRO A 29 15.83 -6.40 -5.94
N ASN A 30 16.51 -6.48 -7.09
CA ASN A 30 16.50 -5.41 -8.10
C ASN A 30 15.10 -5.17 -8.70
N ASP A 31 14.24 -6.19 -8.76
CA ASP A 31 12.89 -6.04 -9.32
C ASP A 31 12.00 -5.18 -8.41
N TYR A 32 12.13 -5.37 -7.09
CA TYR A 32 11.48 -4.52 -6.08
C TYR A 32 11.94 -3.06 -6.20
N ILE A 33 13.26 -2.83 -6.26
CA ILE A 33 13.81 -1.47 -6.37
C ILE A 33 13.35 -0.81 -7.66
N ASN A 34 13.40 -1.53 -8.79
CA ASN A 34 13.00 -1.01 -10.09
C ASN A 34 11.50 -0.66 -10.12
N TYR A 35 10.67 -1.46 -9.46
CA TYR A 35 9.24 -1.26 -9.35
C TYR A 35 8.88 -0.07 -8.45
N PHE A 36 9.50 0.08 -7.26
CA PHE A 36 9.15 1.14 -6.32
C PHE A 36 9.77 2.50 -6.63
N ARG A 37 10.96 2.53 -7.26
CA ARG A 37 11.72 3.76 -7.51
C ARG A 37 10.94 4.85 -8.26
N PRO A 38 10.13 4.58 -9.29
CA PRO A 38 9.31 5.61 -9.95
C PRO A 38 8.32 6.27 -8.98
N TYR A 39 7.66 5.50 -8.12
CA TYR A 39 6.71 6.01 -7.13
C TYR A 39 7.42 6.87 -6.09
N TYR A 40 8.54 6.37 -5.53
CA TYR A 40 9.34 7.14 -4.58
C TYR A 40 9.83 8.47 -5.17
N ARG A 41 10.28 8.48 -6.44
CA ARG A 41 10.67 9.71 -7.14
C ARG A 41 9.51 10.67 -7.36
N ALA A 42 8.31 10.16 -7.66
CA ALA A 42 7.13 10.99 -7.79
C ALA A 42 6.83 11.73 -6.47
N TYR A 43 6.92 11.05 -5.33
CA TYR A 43 6.71 11.67 -4.03
C TYR A 43 7.78 12.71 -3.66
N LEU A 44 9.06 12.44 -3.94
CA LEU A 44 10.13 13.42 -3.71
C LEU A 44 9.92 14.74 -4.44
N ASN A 45 9.29 14.71 -5.62
CA ASN A 45 9.05 15.91 -6.43
C ASN A 45 7.85 16.75 -5.95
N LEU A 46 7.03 16.23 -5.04
CA LEU A 46 5.78 16.88 -4.63
C LEU A 46 5.91 17.68 -3.32
N ASN A 47 7.09 17.72 -2.68
CA ASN A 47 7.29 18.31 -1.34
C ASN A 47 6.25 17.82 -0.31
N MET A 48 5.75 16.60 -0.49
CA MET A 48 4.80 15.97 0.42
C MET A 48 5.56 15.11 1.42
N THR A 49 5.23 15.22 2.70
CA THR A 49 5.64 14.24 3.70
C THR A 49 4.78 13.00 3.48
N VAL A 50 5.41 11.90 3.09
CA VAL A 50 4.72 10.62 2.88
C VAL A 50 5.35 9.61 3.81
N ASP A 51 4.54 9.13 4.76
CA ASP A 51 4.93 8.05 5.62
C ASP A 51 4.74 6.71 4.90
N ALA A 52 5.53 5.71 5.28
CA ALA A 52 5.45 4.37 4.73
C ALA A 52 5.43 3.33 5.85
N VAL A 53 4.57 2.34 5.72
CA VAL A 53 4.40 1.25 6.70
C VAL A 53 4.32 -0.10 6.00
N TYR A 54 4.81 -1.14 6.68
CA TYR A 54 4.60 -2.52 6.29
C TYR A 54 3.55 -3.18 7.20
N ILE A 55 2.57 -3.85 6.61
CA ILE A 55 1.48 -4.54 7.31
C ILE A 55 1.32 -5.91 6.66
N GLU A 56 1.59 -6.99 7.41
CA GLU A 56 1.54 -8.37 6.87
C GLU A 56 0.18 -8.72 6.24
N THR A 57 -0.91 -8.32 6.90
CA THR A 57 -2.28 -8.51 6.41
C THR A 57 -3.04 -7.21 6.55
N LEU A 58 -3.44 -6.64 5.41
CA LEU A 58 -4.20 -5.39 5.34
C LEU A 58 -5.68 -5.73 5.15
N THR A 59 -6.49 -5.43 6.15
CA THR A 59 -7.95 -5.65 6.16
C THR A 59 -8.71 -4.33 6.03
N LEU A 60 -10.00 -4.40 5.70
CA LEU A 60 -10.85 -3.21 5.64
C LEU A 60 -10.94 -2.48 6.98
N ASN A 61 -11.00 -3.21 8.10
CA ASN A 61 -10.99 -2.59 9.43
C ASN A 61 -9.73 -1.74 9.70
N ILE A 62 -8.56 -2.13 9.14
CA ILE A 62 -7.32 -1.33 9.26
C ILE A 62 -7.42 -0.07 8.38
N ILE A 63 -8.00 -0.20 7.18
CA ILE A 63 -8.25 0.94 6.29
C ILE A 63 -9.21 1.94 6.95
N GLU A 64 -10.30 1.48 7.56
CA GLU A 64 -11.25 2.31 8.31
C GLU A 64 -10.57 3.01 9.49
N LEU A 65 -9.71 2.30 10.22
CA LEU A 65 -8.92 2.92 11.29
C LEU A 65 -8.03 4.05 10.74
N PHE A 66 -7.36 3.85 9.61
CA PHE A 66 -6.54 4.88 8.98
C PHE A 66 -7.34 6.08 8.49
N ASP A 67 -8.56 5.88 7.99
CA ASP A 67 -9.46 6.97 7.62
C ASP A 67 -9.84 7.83 8.83
N HIS A 68 -10.05 7.21 9.99
CA HIS A 68 -10.38 7.91 11.24
C HIS A 68 -9.18 8.58 11.93
N MET A 69 -7.95 8.20 11.58
CA MET A 69 -6.73 8.75 12.20
C MET A 69 -6.24 10.07 11.57
N GLU A 70 -7.03 10.66 10.66
CA GLU A 70 -6.70 11.90 9.97
C GLU A 70 -5.34 11.84 9.22
N LEU A 71 -4.94 10.65 8.78
CA LEU A 71 -3.70 10.47 8.04
C LEU A 71 -3.77 11.19 6.69
N GLY A 72 -2.64 11.80 6.29
CA GLY A 72 -2.50 12.41 4.97
C GLY A 72 -2.27 11.35 3.89
N HIS A 73 -1.05 11.30 3.35
CA HIS A 73 -0.67 10.27 2.38
C HIS A 73 0.18 9.20 3.05
N LEU A 74 -0.22 7.93 2.89
CA LEU A 74 0.47 6.79 3.48
C LEU A 74 0.74 5.74 2.41
N ILE A 75 1.98 5.27 2.32
CA ILE A 75 2.34 4.10 1.53
C ILE A 75 2.24 2.86 2.43
N ILE A 76 1.49 1.86 1.98
CA ILE A 76 1.31 0.59 2.69
C ILE A 76 1.88 -0.52 1.83
N PHE A 77 2.85 -1.25 2.38
CA PHE A 77 3.32 -2.51 1.81
C PHE A 77 2.64 -3.66 2.55
N THR A 78 2.05 -4.61 1.81
CA THR A 78 1.36 -5.77 2.39
C THR A 78 1.64 -7.03 1.59
N ASN A 79 1.65 -8.20 2.22
CA ASN A 79 1.70 -9.49 1.50
C ASN A 79 0.29 -10.03 1.21
N ASN A 80 -0.73 -9.44 1.84
CA ASN A 80 -2.08 -9.96 1.82
C ASN A 80 -3.08 -8.83 2.02
N PHE A 81 -3.68 -8.36 0.93
CA PHE A 81 -4.87 -7.51 1.02
C PHE A 81 -6.12 -8.38 1.04
N LYS A 82 -6.91 -8.30 2.10
CA LYS A 82 -8.19 -8.98 2.21
C LYS A 82 -9.30 -7.96 2.22
N GLU A 83 -10.09 -7.94 1.16
CA GLU A 83 -11.46 -7.46 1.27
C GLU A 83 -12.16 -8.37 2.29
N ASP A 84 -12.74 -7.80 3.35
CA ASP A 84 -13.62 -8.60 4.18
C ASP A 84 -14.70 -9.13 3.25
N LYS A 85 -14.73 -10.45 3.07
CA LYS A 85 -15.88 -11.11 2.50
C LYS A 85 -17.03 -10.76 3.42
N GLY A 86 -17.83 -9.78 3.01
CA GLY A 86 -19.10 -9.49 3.64
C GLY A 86 -19.80 -10.83 3.86
N TYR A 87 -20.09 -11.12 5.12
CA TYR A 87 -20.83 -12.28 5.63
C TYR A 87 -21.36 -13.18 4.51
N GLU A 88 -20.64 -14.29 4.23
CA GLU A 88 -21.29 -15.43 3.60
C GLU A 88 -22.40 -15.87 4.58
N ILE A 89 -23.63 -15.76 4.09
CA ILE A 89 -24.92 -15.88 4.79
C ILE A 89 -25.06 -17.23 5.49
#